data_AF-A0A1K2H8L3-F1
#
_entry.id   AF-A0A1K2H8L3-F1
#
_cell.length_a   1.000
_cell.length_b   1.000
_cell.length_c   1.000
_cell.angle_alpha   90.00
_cell.angle_beta   90.00
_cell.angle_gamma   90.00
#
_symmetry.space_group_name_H-M   'P 1'
#
loop_
_entity.id
_entity.type
_entity.pdbx_description
1 polymer ?
#
loop_
_entity_poly.entity_id
_entity_poly.type
_entity_poly.pdbx_seq_one_letter_code
_entity_poly.pdbx_strand_id
1 'polypeptide(L)'
;MKTVGKLIESKQFTKTNLIIISDNAPTSGETLQKGTYKRKDIYSYKFANAADDFAKVLKSARVSIRTLAFMDHVANTTKDFTQRFFENIQNAGFVDISQGIDFLFEYIEPNQTLLSGQFDYGVTVEDHKGKRDASTQFYYTDDYFKQSSYITQRQGLSYNSSLATMSLNLELSAWGSPTQANYLFKSNNVKDLLNKLDFKEFEANDDFKFKPTNDSIGAVLANKKLKVDQEDYTLLALAIRGGGYESEWASNVTLGTSGQHQGFDKASQDVLTFLDSYVIKHKIQGKIKLWLTGYSRAAATANLVAGSLNNGRKMPQVTLSPADMYAFCFEPPAGTLDTFDAKKDKHHNVVNIVNLNDIVTKVAPNAENFEFVRYGEDTTLPTKEDVGDTQYNLLRDRMLRELEQIESLNDYLLDDFKWKKISLTNKSLIVNDTSKDDVLNDYLKTFINTFATEELMNRAYYVRHHQEDLRTIMAAVLGNTSNKRMVYGTEVLKILLDLKDNLPKDLILKKSALQKFGQLIGIDDLTELNSSALELLLEFMIKHPNLTVTLFENLQIIGNAHQPEICLAWLRSQDKNYTTPLPLLQNKRDDSDNYRVEKKLL
;
A
#
# COMPACT_ATOMS: atom_id res chain seq x y z
N MET A 1 22.82 -5.34 -31.10
CA MET A 1 23.27 -4.60 -29.89
C MET A 1 24.50 -3.72 -30.15
N LYS A 2 25.66 -4.27 -30.56
CA LYS A 2 26.88 -3.47 -30.82
C LYS A 2 26.72 -2.34 -31.83
N THR A 3 25.96 -2.56 -32.90
CA THR A 3 25.64 -1.52 -33.89
C THR A 3 24.97 -0.31 -33.22
N VAL A 4 24.06 -0.56 -32.28
CA VAL A 4 23.42 0.50 -31.49
C VAL A 4 24.43 1.19 -30.59
N GLY A 5 25.34 0.43 -29.94
CA GLY A 5 26.44 1.02 -29.17
C GLY A 5 27.28 2.02 -29.97
N LYS A 6 27.66 1.66 -31.21
CA LYS A 6 28.40 2.56 -32.11
C LYS A 6 27.59 3.81 -32.52
N LEU A 7 26.26 3.70 -32.66
CA LEU A 7 25.37 4.82 -32.98
C LEU A 7 25.15 5.77 -31.79
N ILE A 8 25.29 5.28 -30.56
CA ILE A 8 25.26 6.12 -29.35
C ILE A 8 26.56 6.90 -29.22
N GLU A 9 27.71 6.23 -29.45
CA GLU A 9 29.03 6.87 -29.42
C GLU A 9 29.16 8.01 -30.45
N SER A 10 28.45 7.92 -31.58
CA SER A 10 28.42 8.97 -32.59
C SER A 10 27.54 10.18 -32.23
N LYS A 11 26.86 10.18 -31.06
CA LYS A 11 25.95 11.23 -30.57
C LYS A 11 24.82 11.62 -31.56
N GLN A 12 24.49 10.75 -32.52
CA GLN A 12 23.52 11.08 -33.56
C GLN A 12 22.06 11.12 -33.08
N PHE A 13 21.75 10.56 -31.91
CA PHE A 13 20.37 10.41 -31.43
C PHE A 13 20.23 10.76 -29.94
N THR A 14 19.20 11.54 -29.60
CA THR A 14 18.89 11.97 -28.22
C THR A 14 18.05 10.95 -27.44
N LYS A 15 17.37 10.04 -28.14
CA LYS A 15 16.66 8.87 -27.59
C LYS A 15 16.77 7.71 -28.57
N THR A 16 17.11 6.52 -28.09
CA THR A 16 17.26 5.32 -28.94
C THR A 16 16.44 4.18 -28.39
N ASN A 17 15.61 3.57 -29.25
CA ASN A 17 14.87 2.35 -28.95
C ASN A 17 15.53 1.19 -29.71
N LEU A 18 15.88 0.13 -28.99
CA LEU A 18 16.34 -1.14 -29.55
C LEU A 18 15.23 -2.18 -29.39
N ILE A 19 14.77 -2.70 -30.52
CA ILE A 19 13.83 -3.82 -30.55
C ILE A 19 14.61 -5.07 -30.92
N ILE A 20 14.57 -6.09 -30.06
CA ILE A 20 15.19 -7.39 -30.29
C ILE A 20 14.08 -8.38 -30.55
N ILE A 21 14.06 -8.94 -31.76
CA ILE A 21 13.10 -9.97 -32.17
C ILE A 21 13.89 -11.27 -32.42
N SER A 22 13.54 -12.35 -31.73
CA SER A 22 14.27 -13.60 -31.84
C SER A 22 13.44 -14.79 -31.37
N ASP A 23 13.87 -16.00 -31.73
CA ASP A 23 13.25 -17.27 -31.37
C ASP A 23 14.16 -18.13 -30.48
N ASN A 24 15.31 -17.60 -30.03
CA ASN A 24 16.19 -18.29 -29.10
C ASN A 24 17.18 -17.34 -28.40
N ALA A 25 17.68 -17.74 -27.23
CA ALA A 25 18.81 -17.06 -26.61
C ALA A 25 20.09 -17.20 -27.48
N PRO A 26 21.07 -16.27 -27.37
CA PRO A 26 22.28 -16.31 -28.17
C PRO A 26 23.04 -17.64 -28.03
N THR A 27 23.33 -18.26 -29.17
CA THR A 27 24.13 -19.50 -29.28
C THR A 27 25.49 -19.26 -29.94
N SER A 28 25.77 -18.04 -30.37
CA SER A 28 27.00 -17.63 -31.04
C SER A 28 27.29 -16.15 -30.77
N GLY A 29 28.49 -15.69 -31.14
CA GLY A 29 28.95 -14.31 -30.93
C GLY A 29 30.07 -14.22 -29.89
N GLU A 30 30.13 -13.10 -29.17
CA GLU A 30 31.12 -12.92 -28.11
C GLU A 30 30.77 -13.73 -26.88
N THR A 31 31.80 -14.09 -26.12
CA THR A 31 31.66 -14.93 -24.94
C THR A 31 32.17 -14.22 -23.71
N LEU A 32 31.41 -14.30 -22.62
CA LEU A 32 31.82 -13.86 -21.29
C LEU A 32 31.63 -15.02 -20.31
N GLN A 33 32.74 -15.50 -19.72
CA GLN A 33 32.70 -16.70 -18.86
C GLN A 33 32.06 -16.46 -17.49
N LYS A 34 32.25 -15.27 -16.91
CA LYS A 34 31.70 -14.89 -15.60
C LYS A 34 30.58 -13.88 -15.83
N GLY A 35 29.37 -14.21 -15.40
CA GLY A 35 28.19 -13.37 -15.55
C GLY A 35 26.97 -14.00 -14.87
N THR A 36 25.80 -13.48 -15.22
CA THR A 36 24.49 -13.85 -14.67
C THR A 36 24.18 -15.35 -14.84
N TYR A 37 24.53 -15.92 -15.99
CA TYR A 37 24.24 -17.30 -16.36
C TYR A 37 25.46 -18.21 -16.19
N LYS A 38 25.20 -19.48 -15.90
CA LYS A 38 26.20 -20.53 -15.70
C LYS A 38 25.95 -21.71 -16.65
N ARG A 39 26.93 -22.60 -16.77
CA ARG A 39 26.84 -23.81 -17.61
C ARG A 39 25.64 -24.71 -17.27
N LYS A 40 25.18 -24.69 -16.02
CA LYS A 40 24.00 -25.44 -15.58
C LYS A 40 22.68 -24.89 -16.15
N ASP A 41 22.66 -23.64 -16.59
CA ASP A 41 21.49 -22.99 -17.17
C ASP A 41 21.32 -23.36 -18.65
N ILE A 42 22.41 -23.25 -19.42
CA ILE A 42 22.48 -23.68 -20.82
C ILE A 42 23.94 -23.87 -21.24
N TYR A 43 24.20 -24.70 -22.26
CA TYR A 43 25.55 -24.86 -22.82
C TYR A 43 26.12 -23.54 -23.39
N SER A 44 25.27 -22.73 -24.02
CA SER A 44 25.60 -21.44 -24.65
C SER A 44 25.68 -20.26 -23.66
N TYR A 45 25.72 -20.48 -22.35
CA TYR A 45 25.58 -19.43 -21.33
C TYR A 45 26.57 -18.27 -21.48
N LYS A 46 27.76 -18.54 -22.05
CA LYS A 46 28.81 -17.54 -22.27
C LYS A 46 28.37 -16.44 -23.24
N PHE A 47 27.59 -16.80 -24.26
CA PHE A 47 27.05 -15.84 -25.23
C PHE A 47 25.94 -14.99 -24.61
N ALA A 48 25.05 -15.63 -23.83
CA ALA A 48 24.02 -14.95 -23.07
C ALA A 48 24.62 -13.95 -22.06
N ASN A 49 25.72 -14.31 -21.38
CA ASN A 49 26.43 -13.42 -20.47
C ASN A 49 27.00 -12.19 -21.18
N ALA A 50 27.61 -12.37 -22.35
CA ALA A 50 28.15 -11.25 -23.12
C ALA A 50 27.04 -10.32 -23.61
N ALA A 51 25.91 -10.88 -24.04
CA ALA A 51 24.74 -10.09 -24.45
C ALA A 51 24.11 -9.33 -23.28
N ASP A 52 23.98 -9.95 -22.11
CA ASP A 52 23.47 -9.32 -20.89
C ASP A 52 24.38 -8.20 -20.38
N ASP A 53 25.69 -8.41 -20.37
CA ASP A 53 26.66 -7.38 -19.99
C ASP A 53 26.57 -6.16 -20.92
N PHE A 54 26.49 -6.41 -22.24
CA PHE A 54 26.31 -5.32 -23.20
C PHE A 54 24.93 -4.65 -23.09
N ALA A 55 23.88 -5.39 -22.72
CA ALA A 55 22.57 -4.81 -22.43
C ALA A 55 22.67 -3.78 -21.32
N LYS A 56 23.40 -4.07 -20.24
CA LYS A 56 23.60 -3.15 -19.11
C LYS A 56 24.25 -1.85 -19.56
N VAL A 57 25.28 -1.91 -20.42
CA VAL A 57 25.90 -0.71 -21.00
C VAL A 57 24.88 0.14 -21.79
N LEU A 58 24.07 -0.49 -22.64
CA LEU A 58 23.03 0.20 -23.40
C LEU A 58 21.96 0.83 -22.47
N LYS A 59 21.56 0.12 -21.42
CA LYS A 59 20.60 0.63 -20.42
C LYS A 59 21.17 1.84 -19.67
N SER A 60 22.44 1.80 -19.25
CA SER A 60 23.12 2.95 -18.63
C SER A 60 23.21 4.16 -19.58
N ALA A 61 23.28 3.91 -20.89
CA ALA A 61 23.20 4.94 -21.92
C ALA A 61 21.76 5.40 -22.26
N ARG A 62 20.76 5.03 -21.44
CA ARG A 62 19.33 5.36 -21.59
C ARG A 62 18.72 4.85 -22.91
N VAL A 63 19.21 3.72 -23.43
CA VAL A 63 18.54 3.01 -24.52
C VAL A 63 17.38 2.21 -23.96
N SER A 64 16.21 2.36 -24.56
CA SER A 64 15.05 1.51 -24.29
C SER A 64 15.16 0.23 -25.12
N ILE A 65 15.29 -0.91 -24.46
CA ILE A 65 15.41 -2.25 -25.05
C ILE A 65 14.09 -2.97 -24.82
N ARG A 66 13.39 -3.31 -25.90
CA ARG A 66 12.20 -4.17 -25.90
C ARG A 66 12.54 -5.50 -26.55
N THR A 67 12.18 -6.61 -25.93
CA THR A 67 12.40 -7.96 -26.45
C THR A 67 11.09 -8.61 -26.86
N LEU A 68 11.08 -9.21 -28.04
CA LEU A 68 9.96 -9.94 -28.60
C LEU A 68 10.47 -11.34 -28.96
N ALA A 69 9.96 -12.37 -28.29
CA ALA A 69 10.40 -13.74 -28.48
C ALA A 69 9.31 -14.64 -29.05
N PHE A 70 9.65 -15.46 -30.04
CA PHE A 70 8.76 -16.54 -30.52
C PHE A 70 8.94 -17.77 -29.62
N MET A 71 8.39 -17.75 -28.41
CA MET A 71 8.69 -18.80 -27.42
C MET A 71 8.18 -20.18 -27.81
N ASP A 72 7.19 -20.28 -28.70
CA ASP A 72 6.72 -21.56 -29.24
C ASP A 72 7.67 -22.20 -30.25
N HIS A 73 8.66 -21.44 -30.74
CA HIS A 73 9.76 -21.98 -31.55
C HIS A 73 10.97 -22.37 -30.69
N VAL A 74 10.95 -22.04 -29.40
CA VAL A 74 12.01 -22.43 -28.45
C VAL A 74 11.75 -23.85 -27.97
N ALA A 75 12.78 -24.72 -28.04
CA ALA A 75 12.70 -26.06 -27.49
C ALA A 75 12.33 -26.05 -25.99
N ASN A 76 11.40 -26.91 -25.58
CA ASN A 76 10.92 -26.98 -24.18
C ASN A 76 12.06 -27.08 -23.15
N THR A 77 13.15 -27.76 -23.48
CA THR A 77 14.33 -27.92 -22.62
C THR A 77 15.08 -26.61 -22.32
N THR A 78 14.89 -25.58 -23.13
CA THR A 78 15.56 -24.28 -23.01
C THR A 78 14.59 -23.11 -22.95
N LYS A 79 13.28 -23.38 -22.89
CA LYS A 79 12.21 -22.36 -22.93
C LYS A 79 12.32 -21.41 -21.75
N ASP A 80 12.39 -21.94 -20.53
CA ASP A 80 12.52 -21.15 -19.29
C ASP A 80 13.78 -20.27 -19.29
N PHE A 81 14.92 -20.83 -19.74
CA PHE A 81 16.16 -20.09 -19.86
C PHE A 81 16.04 -18.93 -20.85
N THR A 82 15.42 -19.20 -22.00
CA THR A 82 15.30 -18.23 -23.09
C THR A 82 14.38 -17.07 -22.71
N GLN A 83 13.26 -17.36 -22.05
CA GLN A 83 12.38 -16.34 -21.50
C GLN A 83 13.12 -15.47 -20.50
N ARG A 84 13.74 -16.09 -19.49
CA ARG A 84 14.53 -15.39 -18.48
C ARG A 84 15.64 -14.53 -19.09
N PHE A 85 16.29 -15.02 -20.15
CA PHE A 85 17.31 -14.26 -20.87
C PHE A 85 16.74 -12.98 -21.51
N PHE A 86 15.63 -13.08 -22.25
CA PHE A 86 15.02 -11.93 -22.90
C PHE A 86 14.42 -10.92 -21.91
N GLU A 87 13.90 -11.41 -20.78
CA GLU A 87 13.43 -10.58 -19.68
C GLU A 87 14.58 -9.82 -19.00
N ASN A 88 15.75 -10.44 -18.85
CA ASN A 88 16.92 -9.81 -18.23
C ASN A 88 17.54 -8.70 -19.10
N ILE A 89 17.61 -8.88 -20.42
CA ILE A 89 18.29 -7.89 -21.28
C ILE A 89 17.41 -6.69 -21.63
N GLN A 90 16.09 -6.76 -21.44
CA GLN A 90 15.17 -5.65 -21.72
C GLN A 90 15.06 -4.66 -20.55
N ASN A 91 14.65 -3.43 -20.84
CA ASN A 91 14.20 -2.43 -19.84
C ASN A 91 12.93 -1.68 -20.30
N ALA A 92 12.34 -2.07 -21.43
CA ALA A 92 11.16 -1.45 -22.03
C ALA A 92 10.06 -2.47 -22.39
N GLY A 93 10.15 -3.71 -21.89
CA GLY A 93 9.15 -4.77 -22.04
C GLY A 93 9.71 -6.03 -22.69
N PHE A 94 9.22 -7.18 -22.23
CA PHE A 94 9.35 -8.49 -22.89
C PHE A 94 7.98 -8.92 -23.41
N VAL A 95 7.95 -9.51 -24.59
CA VAL A 95 6.74 -10.03 -25.22
C VAL A 95 7.00 -11.42 -25.79
N ASP A 96 6.15 -12.38 -25.41
CA ASP A 96 6.05 -13.65 -26.10
C ASP A 96 5.03 -13.55 -27.26
N ILE A 97 5.53 -13.65 -28.50
CA ILE A 97 4.76 -13.46 -29.73
C ILE A 97 3.90 -14.70 -30.08
N SER A 98 4.10 -15.81 -29.38
CA SER A 98 3.28 -17.03 -29.57
C SER A 98 1.78 -16.80 -29.40
N GLN A 99 1.39 -15.73 -28.68
CA GLN A 99 0.00 -15.40 -28.39
C GLN A 99 -0.65 -14.48 -29.45
N GLY A 100 0.03 -14.18 -30.56
CA GLY A 100 -0.43 -13.30 -31.66
C GLY A 100 0.35 -11.98 -31.72
N ILE A 101 0.39 -11.28 -32.86
CA ILE A 101 1.09 -9.97 -32.99
C ILE A 101 0.14 -8.78 -32.74
N ASP A 102 -1.17 -9.02 -32.69
CA ASP A 102 -2.19 -7.96 -32.65
C ASP A 102 -2.08 -7.04 -31.41
N PHE A 103 -1.47 -7.50 -30.32
CA PHE A 103 -1.24 -6.71 -29.10
C PHE A 103 0.09 -5.92 -29.10
N LEU A 104 1.04 -6.23 -29.99
CA LEU A 104 2.35 -5.57 -30.08
C LEU A 104 2.31 -4.23 -30.78
N PHE A 105 1.34 -4.10 -31.69
CA PHE A 105 1.00 -2.88 -32.41
C PHE A 105 -0.48 -2.59 -32.22
N GLU A 106 -0.96 -2.69 -30.98
CA GLU A 106 -2.23 -2.07 -30.63
C GLU A 106 -2.05 -0.58 -30.95
N TYR A 107 -2.55 -0.17 -32.12
CA TYR A 107 -2.81 1.22 -32.40
C TYR A 107 -3.87 1.60 -31.37
N ILE A 108 -3.41 2.07 -30.22
CA ILE A 108 -4.23 2.81 -29.29
C ILE A 108 -4.57 4.07 -30.07
N GLU A 109 -5.74 4.08 -30.73
CA GLU A 109 -6.38 5.34 -31.06
C GLU A 109 -6.29 6.17 -29.78
N PRO A 110 -5.69 7.37 -29.82
CA PRO A 110 -5.61 8.22 -28.65
C PRO A 110 -7.01 8.27 -28.07
N ASN A 111 -7.20 7.69 -26.89
CA ASN A 111 -8.52 7.70 -26.28
C ASN A 111 -8.80 9.17 -26.00
N GLN A 112 -9.62 9.80 -26.85
CA GLN A 112 -9.80 11.25 -26.83
C GLN A 112 -10.39 11.72 -25.49
N THR A 113 -10.89 10.79 -24.66
CA THR A 113 -11.44 11.02 -23.31
C THR A 113 -10.42 10.84 -22.17
N LEU A 114 -9.23 10.27 -22.41
CA LEU A 114 -8.23 10.03 -21.36
C LEU A 114 -7.43 11.30 -21.08
N LEU A 115 -7.76 11.98 -19.98
CA LEU A 115 -7.01 13.10 -19.45
C LEU A 115 -5.76 12.60 -18.72
N SER A 116 -4.63 13.27 -18.93
CA SER A 116 -3.41 13.03 -18.15
C SER A 116 -2.74 14.34 -17.77
N GLY A 117 -1.96 14.32 -16.70
CA GLY A 117 -1.25 15.48 -16.20
C GLY A 117 -0.46 15.19 -14.94
N GLN A 118 0.06 16.23 -14.30
CA GLN A 118 0.71 16.14 -12.99
C GLN A 118 -0.22 16.66 -11.90
N PHE A 119 -0.11 16.10 -10.70
CA PHE A 119 -0.79 16.58 -9.51
C PHE A 119 0.17 16.54 -8.32
N ASP A 120 -0.06 17.44 -7.36
CA ASP A 120 0.73 17.52 -6.15
C ASP A 120 0.03 16.77 -5.01
N TYR A 121 0.80 16.20 -4.08
CA TYR A 121 0.28 15.44 -2.93
C TYR A 121 1.06 15.72 -1.65
N GLY A 122 0.44 15.41 -0.51
CA GLY A 122 0.84 15.85 0.83
C GLY A 122 2.09 15.19 1.42
N VAL A 123 3.17 15.10 0.63
CA VAL A 123 4.51 14.63 1.03
C VAL A 123 5.50 15.76 0.78
N THR A 124 6.43 15.99 1.70
CA THR A 124 7.43 17.07 1.54
C THR A 124 8.59 16.58 0.70
N VAL A 125 8.95 17.32 -0.33
CA VAL A 125 10.17 17.14 -1.12
C VAL A 125 11.01 18.40 -0.98
N GLU A 126 12.32 18.26 -0.82
CA GLU A 126 13.26 19.38 -0.77
C GLU A 126 14.16 19.36 -2.01
N ASP A 127 14.12 20.43 -2.79
CA ASP A 127 15.00 20.62 -3.94
C ASP A 127 15.76 21.96 -3.85
N HIS A 128 16.51 22.30 -4.90
CA HIS A 128 17.29 23.54 -4.98
C HIS A 128 16.47 24.84 -4.84
N LYS A 129 15.13 24.77 -4.97
CA LYS A 129 14.20 25.89 -4.80
C LYS A 129 13.54 25.91 -3.42
N GLY A 130 13.80 24.91 -2.57
CA GLY A 130 13.27 24.78 -1.22
C GLY A 130 12.32 23.61 -1.04
N LYS A 131 11.56 23.63 0.05
CA LYS A 131 10.55 22.61 0.38
C LYS A 131 9.28 22.86 -0.42
N ARG A 132 8.76 21.81 -1.04
CA ARG A 132 7.50 21.79 -1.77
C ARG A 132 6.74 20.49 -1.52
N ASP A 133 5.50 20.46 -1.96
CA ASP A 133 4.75 19.21 -2.03
C ASP A 133 5.29 18.34 -3.17
N ALA A 134 5.24 17.02 -2.98
CA ALA A 134 5.60 16.02 -3.98
C ALA A 134 4.62 16.07 -5.16
N SER A 135 5.09 15.69 -6.35
CA SER A 135 4.30 15.73 -7.59
C SER A 135 4.46 14.45 -8.39
N THR A 136 3.39 13.98 -9.03
CA THR A 136 3.45 12.82 -9.90
C THR A 136 2.31 12.77 -10.93
N GLN A 137 2.39 11.82 -11.87
CA GLN A 137 1.46 11.71 -13.00
C GLN A 137 0.09 11.13 -12.60
N PHE A 138 -0.98 11.58 -13.25
CA PHE A 138 -2.30 10.96 -13.20
C PHE A 138 -2.86 10.64 -14.59
N TYR A 139 -3.82 9.70 -14.63
CA TYR A 139 -4.63 9.37 -15.81
C TYR A 139 -6.10 9.19 -15.41
N TYR A 140 -7.00 9.96 -16.01
CA TYR A 140 -8.41 10.00 -15.66
C TYR A 140 -9.30 9.96 -16.89
N THR A 141 -10.42 9.22 -16.80
CA THR A 141 -11.53 9.31 -17.76
C THR A 141 -12.85 9.10 -17.01
N ASP A 142 -13.90 9.78 -17.47
CA ASP A 142 -15.26 9.56 -16.99
C ASP A 142 -15.78 8.15 -17.31
N ASP A 143 -15.15 7.45 -18.27
CA ASP A 143 -15.48 6.07 -18.65
C ASP A 143 -15.31 5.09 -17.48
N TYR A 144 -14.49 5.42 -16.48
CA TYR A 144 -14.33 4.61 -15.28
C TYR A 144 -15.64 4.39 -14.51
N PHE A 145 -16.61 5.30 -14.65
CA PHE A 145 -17.87 5.27 -13.91
C PHE A 145 -19.07 4.83 -14.78
N LYS A 146 -18.83 4.42 -16.03
CA LYS A 146 -19.88 3.90 -16.91
C LYS A 146 -20.27 2.47 -16.56
N GLN A 147 -19.30 1.66 -16.14
CA GLN A 147 -19.51 0.27 -15.74
C GLN A 147 -19.87 0.15 -14.27
N SER A 148 -20.66 -0.86 -13.90
CA SER A 148 -20.94 -1.17 -12.49
C SER A 148 -19.65 -1.42 -11.71
N SER A 149 -19.61 -0.98 -10.46
CA SER A 149 -18.52 -1.26 -9.52
C SER A 149 -18.32 -2.74 -9.20
N TYR A 150 -19.27 -3.62 -9.53
CA TYR A 150 -19.16 -5.07 -9.35
C TYR A 150 -18.43 -5.79 -10.49
N ILE A 151 -18.13 -5.12 -11.60
CA ILE A 151 -17.55 -5.78 -12.77
C ILE A 151 -16.06 -6.05 -12.54
N THR A 152 -15.73 -7.34 -12.46
CA THR A 152 -14.37 -7.91 -12.45
C THR A 152 -13.67 -7.68 -13.79
N GLN A 153 -12.40 -7.26 -13.78
CA GLN A 153 -11.65 -7.04 -15.02
C GLN A 153 -11.01 -8.33 -15.56
N ARG A 154 -10.68 -8.33 -16.87
CA ARG A 154 -10.15 -9.48 -17.64
C ARG A 154 -8.83 -10.09 -17.11
N GLN A 155 -8.27 -9.56 -16.03
CA GLN A 155 -7.03 -10.02 -15.41
C GLN A 155 -7.23 -10.70 -14.04
N GLY A 156 -8.47 -11.05 -13.66
CA GLY A 156 -8.76 -11.74 -12.40
C GLY A 156 -8.76 -10.84 -11.16
N LEU A 157 -8.54 -9.54 -11.31
CA LEU A 157 -8.76 -8.54 -10.26
C LEU A 157 -10.26 -8.24 -10.11
N SER A 158 -10.73 -8.15 -8.87
CA SER A 158 -12.11 -7.81 -8.50
C SER A 158 -12.52 -6.37 -8.84
N TYR A 159 -11.61 -5.56 -9.39
CA TYR A 159 -11.81 -4.14 -9.66
C TYR A 159 -11.06 -3.64 -10.91
N ASN A 160 -11.38 -2.41 -11.32
CA ASN A 160 -10.67 -1.67 -12.38
C ASN A 160 -9.35 -1.09 -11.85
N SER A 161 -8.21 -1.64 -12.29
CA SER A 161 -6.88 -1.23 -11.82
C SER A 161 -6.54 0.23 -12.12
N SER A 162 -6.98 0.75 -13.26
CA SER A 162 -6.77 2.16 -13.62
C SER A 162 -7.60 3.11 -12.75
N LEU A 163 -8.84 2.74 -12.42
CA LEU A 163 -9.66 3.50 -11.47
C LEU A 163 -9.11 3.40 -10.04
N ALA A 164 -8.59 2.25 -9.61
CA ALA A 164 -7.94 2.11 -8.30
C ALA A 164 -6.70 3.00 -8.20
N THR A 165 -5.85 3.01 -9.23
CA THR A 165 -4.66 3.87 -9.29
C THR A 165 -5.05 5.35 -9.26
N MET A 166 -6.08 5.74 -10.02
CA MET A 166 -6.60 7.10 -10.00
C MET A 166 -7.26 7.47 -8.65
N SER A 167 -7.89 6.51 -7.97
CA SER A 167 -8.45 6.69 -6.62
C SER A 167 -7.36 6.96 -5.59
N LEU A 168 -6.22 6.26 -5.67
CA LEU A 168 -5.07 6.56 -4.81
C LEU A 168 -4.48 7.93 -5.15
N ASN A 169 -4.38 8.32 -6.42
CA ASN A 169 -3.96 9.68 -6.78
C ASN A 169 -4.88 10.76 -6.17
N LEU A 170 -6.20 10.56 -6.24
CA LEU A 170 -7.18 11.44 -5.60
C LEU A 170 -6.96 11.49 -4.08
N GLU A 171 -6.78 10.33 -3.45
CA GLU A 171 -6.52 10.22 -2.01
C GLU A 171 -5.26 10.96 -1.58
N LEU A 172 -4.13 10.76 -2.26
CA LEU A 172 -2.86 11.43 -1.92
C LEU A 172 -2.95 12.95 -2.10
N SER A 173 -3.69 13.42 -3.11
CA SER A 173 -3.97 14.85 -3.26
C SER A 173 -4.81 15.42 -2.11
N ALA A 174 -5.61 14.56 -1.44
CA ALA A 174 -6.47 14.93 -0.31
C ALA A 174 -5.74 14.86 1.04
N TRP A 175 -4.43 14.62 1.05
CA TRP A 175 -3.61 14.75 2.24
C TRP A 175 -3.37 16.22 2.56
N GLY A 176 -3.26 16.53 3.85
CA GLY A 176 -2.98 17.90 4.28
C GLY A 176 -1.61 18.36 3.78
N SER A 177 -1.57 19.36 2.90
CA SER A 177 -0.33 19.89 2.34
C SER A 177 0.67 20.25 3.46
N PRO A 178 1.87 19.66 3.48
CA PRO A 178 2.88 19.93 4.50
C PRO A 178 3.50 21.32 4.33
N THR A 179 3.49 21.90 3.12
CA THR A 179 4.03 23.24 2.88
C THR A 179 3.03 24.37 3.12
N GLN A 180 1.76 24.04 3.32
CA GLN A 180 0.73 25.01 3.75
C GLN A 180 0.63 25.06 5.27
N ALA A 181 1.06 26.17 5.86
CA ALA A 181 0.92 26.43 7.30
C ALA A 181 -0.53 26.73 7.70
N ASN A 182 -1.30 27.38 6.82
CA ASN A 182 -2.69 27.71 7.09
C ASN A 182 -3.61 26.54 6.69
N TYR A 183 -4.31 26.01 7.68
CA TYR A 183 -5.24 24.88 7.55
C TYR A 183 -6.36 25.11 6.54
N LEU A 184 -6.77 26.35 6.28
CA LEU A 184 -7.76 26.68 5.25
C LEU A 184 -7.32 26.29 3.84
N PHE A 185 -6.02 26.13 3.61
CA PHE A 185 -5.43 25.86 2.30
C PHE A 185 -4.76 24.49 2.21
N LYS A 186 -4.82 23.67 3.28
CA LYS A 186 -4.20 22.34 3.28
C LYS A 186 -4.82 21.35 2.29
N SER A 187 -6.05 21.60 1.83
CA SER A 187 -6.74 20.80 0.81
C SER A 187 -6.59 21.34 -0.62
N ASN A 188 -5.71 22.31 -0.87
CA ASN A 188 -5.56 22.91 -2.20
C ASN A 188 -5.11 21.89 -3.26
N ASN A 189 -4.28 20.92 -2.90
CA ASN A 189 -3.81 19.88 -3.83
C ASN A 189 -4.98 19.10 -4.47
N VAL A 190 -5.90 18.59 -3.66
CA VAL A 190 -7.10 17.90 -4.15
C VAL A 190 -8.07 18.83 -4.87
N LYS A 191 -8.20 20.08 -4.41
CA LYS A 191 -8.99 21.09 -5.13
C LYS A 191 -8.46 21.30 -6.54
N ASP A 192 -7.14 21.43 -6.70
CA ASP A 192 -6.49 21.66 -7.98
C ASP A 192 -6.56 20.43 -8.88
N LEU A 193 -6.42 19.23 -8.32
CA LEU A 193 -6.66 17.99 -9.06
C LEU A 193 -8.12 17.93 -9.55
N LEU A 194 -9.10 18.05 -8.67
CA LEU A 194 -10.52 17.97 -9.02
C LEU A 194 -10.94 19.04 -10.04
N ASN A 195 -10.38 20.24 -9.97
CA ASN A 195 -10.56 21.27 -11.00
C ASN A 195 -10.02 20.83 -12.37
N LYS A 196 -8.85 20.19 -12.44
CA LYS A 196 -8.29 19.62 -13.68
C LYS A 196 -9.19 18.51 -14.25
N LEU A 197 -9.86 17.75 -13.38
CA LEU A 197 -10.80 16.69 -13.75
C LEU A 197 -12.23 17.19 -14.07
N ASP A 198 -12.40 18.51 -14.13
CA ASP A 198 -13.67 19.23 -14.40
C ASP A 198 -14.76 19.03 -13.34
N PHE A 199 -14.38 18.66 -12.11
CA PHE A 199 -15.30 18.72 -10.97
C PHE A 199 -15.52 20.16 -10.53
N LYS A 200 -16.72 20.43 -10.00
CA LYS A 200 -17.22 21.74 -9.58
C LYS A 200 -17.65 21.70 -8.11
N GLU A 201 -17.95 22.89 -7.58
CA GLU A 201 -18.55 23.06 -6.26
C GLU A 201 -17.71 22.39 -5.15
N PHE A 202 -16.39 22.52 -5.24
CA PHE A 202 -15.46 21.95 -4.26
C PHE A 202 -15.74 22.49 -2.85
N GLU A 203 -15.81 21.58 -1.87
CA GLU A 203 -15.85 21.91 -0.46
C GLU A 203 -14.96 20.97 0.36
N ALA A 204 -14.35 21.54 1.39
CA ALA A 204 -13.75 20.79 2.50
C ALA A 204 -14.64 20.95 3.74
N ASN A 205 -14.79 19.90 4.53
CA ASN A 205 -15.47 19.98 5.82
C ASN A 205 -14.66 20.83 6.83
N ASP A 206 -15.26 21.11 7.97
CA ASP A 206 -14.63 22.03 8.95
C ASP A 206 -13.38 21.43 9.59
N ASP A 207 -13.34 20.12 9.82
CA ASP A 207 -12.17 19.40 10.36
C ASP A 207 -10.94 19.42 9.45
N PHE A 208 -11.12 19.76 8.17
CA PHE A 208 -9.99 20.03 7.27
C PHE A 208 -9.40 21.43 7.49
N LYS A 209 -10.22 22.38 7.93
CA LYS A 209 -9.92 23.83 8.01
C LYS A 209 -9.25 24.23 9.31
N PHE A 210 -9.10 23.31 10.26
CA PHE A 210 -8.43 23.52 11.53
C PHE A 210 -7.38 22.44 11.78
N LYS A 211 -6.52 22.71 12.78
CA LYS A 211 -5.54 21.74 13.24
C LYS A 211 -6.25 20.45 13.68
N PRO A 212 -5.85 19.28 13.16
CA PRO A 212 -6.45 18.02 13.52
C PRO A 212 -6.40 17.79 15.03
N THR A 213 -7.47 17.22 15.56
CA THR A 213 -7.58 16.78 16.94
C THR A 213 -7.65 15.25 16.98
N ASN A 214 -7.65 14.66 18.18
CA ASN A 214 -7.65 13.20 18.30
C ASN A 214 -8.84 12.52 17.63
N ASP A 215 -9.97 13.22 17.50
CA ASP A 215 -11.24 12.68 17.00
C ASP A 215 -11.77 13.37 15.73
N SER A 216 -11.04 14.34 15.16
CA SER A 216 -11.47 15.00 13.92
C SER A 216 -11.33 14.10 12.69
N ILE A 217 -11.98 14.46 11.59
CA ILE A 217 -11.80 13.79 10.30
C ILE A 217 -11.94 14.78 9.14
N GLY A 218 -10.83 15.08 8.45
CA GLY A 218 -10.88 15.92 7.25
C GLY A 218 -11.49 15.16 6.06
N ALA A 219 -12.42 15.76 5.33
CA ALA A 219 -12.92 15.24 4.06
C ALA A 219 -13.23 16.35 3.06
N VAL A 220 -13.19 16.02 1.76
CA VAL A 220 -13.54 16.92 0.66
C VAL A 220 -14.59 16.31 -0.26
N LEU A 221 -15.41 17.18 -0.87
CA LEU A 221 -16.41 16.83 -1.85
C LEU A 221 -16.35 17.77 -3.05
N ALA A 222 -16.51 17.21 -4.24
CA ALA A 222 -16.81 17.96 -5.45
C ALA A 222 -17.75 17.13 -6.32
N ASN A 223 -18.44 17.76 -7.26
CA ASN A 223 -19.34 17.05 -8.17
C ASN A 223 -19.18 17.44 -9.64
N LYS A 224 -19.59 16.54 -10.52
CA LYS A 224 -19.77 16.83 -11.94
C LYS A 224 -20.96 16.07 -12.51
N LYS A 225 -21.51 16.57 -13.61
CA LYS A 225 -22.56 15.87 -14.36
C LYS A 225 -21.93 14.80 -15.23
N LEU A 226 -22.59 13.65 -15.30
CA LEU A 226 -22.17 12.50 -16.07
C LEU A 226 -23.38 11.91 -16.79
N LYS A 227 -23.20 11.46 -18.03
CA LYS A 227 -24.24 10.75 -18.79
C LYS A 227 -23.78 9.35 -19.12
N VAL A 228 -24.55 8.34 -18.70
CA VAL A 228 -24.26 6.91 -18.94
C VAL A 228 -25.48 6.30 -19.61
N ASP A 229 -25.32 5.75 -20.81
CA ASP A 229 -26.38 5.06 -21.58
C ASP A 229 -27.72 5.81 -21.61
N GLN A 230 -27.65 7.11 -21.90
CA GLN A 230 -28.75 8.08 -21.96
C GLN A 230 -29.34 8.53 -20.61
N GLU A 231 -28.92 7.93 -19.50
CA GLU A 231 -29.30 8.37 -18.16
C GLU A 231 -28.36 9.44 -17.60
N ASP A 232 -28.93 10.45 -16.95
CA ASP A 232 -28.18 11.52 -16.30
C ASP A 232 -27.86 11.14 -14.85
N TYR A 233 -26.59 11.29 -14.49
CA TYR A 233 -26.05 11.08 -13.16
C TYR A 233 -25.34 12.35 -12.68
N THR A 234 -25.28 12.53 -11.36
CA THR A 234 -24.26 13.39 -10.73
C THR A 234 -23.19 12.50 -10.11
N LEU A 235 -21.94 12.64 -10.55
CA LEU A 235 -20.80 11.97 -9.96
C LEU A 235 -20.27 12.81 -8.80
N LEU A 236 -20.18 12.22 -7.61
CA LEU A 236 -19.60 12.83 -6.42
C LEU A 236 -18.23 12.22 -6.16
N ALA A 237 -17.19 13.05 -6.06
CA ALA A 237 -15.88 12.63 -5.59
C ALA A 237 -15.74 12.98 -4.11
N LEU A 238 -15.67 11.95 -3.27
CA LEU A 238 -15.49 12.04 -1.82
C LEU A 238 -14.13 11.43 -1.45
N ALA A 239 -13.20 12.29 -1.04
CA ALA A 239 -11.89 11.87 -0.54
C ALA A 239 -11.73 12.27 0.92
N ILE A 240 -11.26 11.33 1.76
CA ILE A 240 -11.10 11.52 3.20
C ILE A 240 -9.60 11.64 3.49
N ARG A 241 -9.18 12.64 4.26
CA ARG A 241 -7.77 12.94 4.53
C ARG A 241 -7.05 11.75 5.18
N GLY A 242 -6.23 11.03 4.43
CA GLY A 242 -5.39 9.93 4.91
C GLY A 242 -3.95 10.31 5.30
N GLY A 243 -3.59 11.59 5.28
CA GLY A 243 -2.26 12.07 5.70
C GLY A 243 -2.25 13.55 6.08
N GLY A 244 -1.22 13.97 6.82
CA GLY A 244 -1.17 15.31 7.41
C GLY A 244 -2.25 15.54 8.49
N TYR A 245 -2.70 14.46 9.13
CA TYR A 245 -3.79 14.44 10.11
C TYR A 245 -3.32 14.47 11.58
N GLU A 246 -2.02 14.65 11.82
CA GLU A 246 -1.43 14.86 13.16
C GLU A 246 -1.97 13.90 14.23
N SER A 247 -2.66 14.40 15.27
CA SER A 247 -3.07 13.61 16.41
C SER A 247 -4.30 12.71 16.17
N GLU A 248 -4.93 12.80 14.99
CA GLU A 248 -6.08 11.95 14.60
C GLU A 248 -5.78 10.46 14.68
N TRP A 249 -4.51 10.06 14.52
CA TRP A 249 -4.12 8.65 14.60
C TRP A 249 -4.45 8.04 15.97
N ALA A 250 -4.52 8.84 17.04
CA ALA A 250 -4.93 8.37 18.36
C ALA A 250 -6.30 7.68 18.34
N SER A 251 -7.21 8.09 17.45
CA SER A 251 -8.50 7.42 17.28
C SER A 251 -8.41 5.99 16.78
N ASN A 252 -7.29 5.56 16.17
CA ASN A 252 -7.12 4.19 15.67
C ASN A 252 -7.07 3.15 16.80
N VAL A 253 -6.83 3.59 18.03
CA VAL A 253 -6.85 2.73 19.21
C VAL A 253 -8.13 2.92 20.05
N THR A 254 -9.11 3.70 19.56
CA THR A 254 -10.42 3.89 20.19
C THR A 254 -11.40 2.79 19.76
N LEU A 255 -11.18 1.57 20.26
CA LEU A 255 -11.95 0.40 19.83
C LEU A 255 -13.42 0.49 20.29
N GLY A 256 -13.70 1.03 21.48
CA GLY A 256 -15.02 0.97 22.13
C GLY A 256 -15.37 -0.43 22.64
N THR A 257 -16.45 -0.61 23.40
CA THR A 257 -16.77 -1.91 24.05
C THR A 257 -17.59 -2.88 23.19
N SER A 258 -18.28 -2.39 22.16
CA SER A 258 -19.19 -3.16 21.32
C SER A 258 -19.48 -2.45 19.99
N GLY A 259 -20.11 -3.15 19.04
CA GLY A 259 -20.45 -2.61 17.73
C GLY A 259 -19.24 -2.45 16.81
N GLN A 260 -19.33 -1.55 15.82
CA GLN A 260 -18.18 -1.18 14.99
C GLN A 260 -17.07 -0.53 15.85
N HIS A 261 -15.89 -0.36 15.28
CA HIS A 261 -14.78 0.33 15.94
C HIS A 261 -15.18 1.78 16.25
N GLN A 262 -15.21 2.19 17.52
CA GLN A 262 -15.79 3.47 17.95
C GLN A 262 -15.16 4.70 17.26
N GLY A 263 -13.84 4.78 17.17
CA GLY A 263 -13.14 5.90 16.52
C GLY A 263 -13.49 6.05 15.03
N PHE A 264 -13.35 4.96 14.26
CA PHE A 264 -13.69 4.94 12.83
C PHE A 264 -15.19 5.13 12.58
N ASP A 265 -16.06 4.56 13.42
CA ASP A 265 -17.51 4.72 13.29
C ASP A 265 -17.92 6.18 13.47
N LYS A 266 -17.42 6.86 14.51
CA LYS A 266 -17.66 8.30 14.72
C LYS A 266 -17.20 9.12 13.51
N ALA A 267 -15.98 8.88 13.03
CA ALA A 267 -15.46 9.55 11.84
C ALA A 267 -16.35 9.30 10.60
N SER A 268 -16.86 8.08 10.43
CA SER A 268 -17.75 7.74 9.31
C SER A 268 -19.08 8.49 9.38
N GLN A 269 -19.65 8.67 10.58
CA GLN A 269 -20.88 9.45 10.77
C GLN A 269 -20.67 10.93 10.46
N ASP A 270 -19.50 11.48 10.79
CA ASP A 270 -19.16 12.88 10.47
C ASP A 270 -19.00 13.08 8.96
N VAL A 271 -18.36 12.14 8.26
CA VAL A 271 -18.26 12.15 6.79
C VAL A 271 -19.64 11.99 6.13
N LEU A 272 -20.49 11.10 6.63
CA LEU A 272 -21.86 10.91 6.12
C LEU A 272 -22.72 12.19 6.32
N THR A 273 -22.55 12.87 7.45
CA THR A 273 -23.22 14.16 7.74
C THR A 273 -22.74 15.25 6.78
N PHE A 274 -21.43 15.29 6.49
CA PHE A 274 -20.86 16.20 5.50
C PHE A 274 -21.41 15.90 4.09
N LEU A 275 -21.48 14.63 3.68
CA LEU A 275 -22.04 14.21 2.40
C LEU A 275 -23.51 14.61 2.24
N ASP A 276 -24.36 14.37 3.25
CA ASP A 276 -25.76 14.78 3.22
C ASP A 276 -25.90 16.31 3.12
N SER A 277 -25.11 17.04 3.91
CA SER A 277 -25.11 18.50 3.92
C SER A 277 -24.70 19.08 2.56
N TYR A 278 -23.69 18.48 1.92
CA TYR A 278 -23.23 18.85 0.59
C TYR A 278 -24.31 18.65 -0.46
N VAL A 279 -24.97 17.48 -0.47
CA VAL A 279 -26.08 17.16 -1.39
C VAL A 279 -27.22 18.17 -1.24
N ILE A 280 -27.62 18.49 -0.01
CA ILE A 280 -28.68 19.46 0.27
C ILE A 280 -28.29 20.87 -0.19
N LYS A 281 -27.07 21.30 0.13
CA LYS A 281 -26.58 22.65 -0.15
C LYS A 281 -26.50 22.94 -1.66
N HIS A 282 -25.97 21.99 -2.43
CA HIS A 282 -25.85 22.10 -3.89
C HIS A 282 -27.09 21.62 -4.66
N LYS A 283 -28.16 21.26 -3.94
CA LYS A 283 -29.45 20.84 -4.51
C LYS A 283 -29.29 19.70 -5.52
N ILE A 284 -28.42 18.74 -5.20
CA ILE A 284 -28.18 17.57 -6.05
C ILE A 284 -29.41 16.65 -5.93
N GLN A 285 -29.96 16.24 -7.07
CA GLN A 285 -31.17 15.44 -7.14
C GLN A 285 -31.01 14.28 -8.12
N GLY A 286 -31.83 13.24 -7.94
CA GLY A 286 -31.90 12.11 -8.86
C GLY A 286 -30.83 11.05 -8.60
N LYS A 287 -30.37 10.39 -9.68
CA LYS A 287 -29.38 9.32 -9.59
C LYS A 287 -27.97 9.89 -9.40
N ILE A 288 -27.21 9.30 -8.49
CA ILE A 288 -25.82 9.66 -8.26
C ILE A 288 -24.90 8.46 -8.44
N LYS A 289 -23.65 8.75 -8.76
CA LYS A 289 -22.52 7.83 -8.59
C LYS A 289 -21.59 8.39 -7.53
N LEU A 290 -21.02 7.54 -6.69
CA LEU A 290 -20.14 7.95 -5.60
C LEU A 290 -18.75 7.35 -5.79
N TRP A 291 -17.75 8.20 -6.02
CA TRP A 291 -16.34 7.84 -5.99
C TRP A 291 -15.80 8.15 -4.60
N LEU A 292 -15.55 7.10 -3.80
CA LEU A 292 -15.16 7.21 -2.39
C LEU A 292 -13.75 6.63 -2.21
N THR A 293 -12.86 7.40 -1.60
CA THR A 293 -11.49 6.96 -1.34
C THR A 293 -10.97 7.36 0.04
N GLY A 294 -10.04 6.55 0.56
CA GLY A 294 -9.33 6.79 1.81
C GLY A 294 -8.03 5.97 1.89
N TYR A 295 -7.03 6.47 2.61
CA TYR A 295 -5.80 5.76 2.98
C TYR A 295 -5.67 5.59 4.50
N SER A 296 -5.17 4.45 5.00
CA SER A 296 -4.92 4.24 6.44
C SER A 296 -6.21 4.43 7.27
N ARG A 297 -6.19 5.27 8.32
CA ARG A 297 -7.39 5.68 9.08
C ARG A 297 -8.55 6.16 8.19
N ALA A 298 -8.24 6.93 7.16
CA ALA A 298 -9.25 7.41 6.21
C ALA A 298 -9.86 6.27 5.40
N ALA A 299 -9.08 5.22 5.09
CA ALA A 299 -9.57 4.02 4.42
C ALA A 299 -10.52 3.21 5.33
N ALA A 300 -10.23 3.07 6.62
CA ALA A 300 -11.17 2.46 7.56
C ALA A 300 -12.47 3.28 7.69
N THR A 301 -12.35 4.60 7.69
CA THR A 301 -13.51 5.52 7.67
C THR A 301 -14.33 5.33 6.38
N ALA A 302 -13.68 5.32 5.22
CA ALA A 302 -14.32 5.08 3.91
C ALA A 302 -15.03 3.72 3.86
N ASN A 303 -14.40 2.67 4.41
CA ASN A 303 -14.97 1.33 4.50
C ASN A 303 -16.29 1.33 5.29
N LEU A 304 -16.34 2.03 6.43
CA LEU A 304 -17.56 2.15 7.25
C LEU A 304 -18.63 3.07 6.61
N VAL A 305 -18.23 4.15 5.93
CA VAL A 305 -19.14 4.98 5.12
C VAL A 305 -19.84 4.12 4.06
N ALA A 306 -19.07 3.36 3.29
CA ALA A 306 -19.60 2.47 2.25
C ALA A 306 -20.47 1.35 2.86
N GLY A 307 -20.02 0.74 3.96
CA GLY A 307 -20.78 -0.27 4.70
C GLY A 307 -22.15 0.25 5.14
N SER A 308 -22.20 1.46 5.71
CA SER A 308 -23.44 2.11 6.15
C SER A 308 -24.42 2.36 4.99
N LEU A 309 -23.91 2.86 3.85
CA LEU A 309 -24.72 3.09 2.64
C LEU A 309 -25.27 1.77 2.06
N ASN A 310 -24.44 0.72 1.96
CA ASN A 310 -24.86 -0.60 1.51
C ASN A 310 -25.86 -1.27 2.48
N ASN A 311 -25.77 -0.96 3.77
CA ASN A 311 -26.69 -1.43 4.82
C ASN A 311 -28.01 -0.65 4.87
N GLY A 312 -28.29 0.17 3.85
CA GLY A 312 -29.61 0.77 3.65
C GLY A 312 -29.76 2.17 4.23
N ARG A 313 -28.69 2.80 4.73
CA ARG A 313 -28.72 4.22 5.06
C ARG A 313 -29.15 5.02 3.84
N LYS A 314 -30.21 5.81 3.98
CA LYS A 314 -30.73 6.67 2.92
C LYS A 314 -29.96 7.99 2.88
N MET A 315 -29.70 8.48 1.66
CA MET A 315 -29.22 9.83 1.42
C MET A 315 -30.40 10.76 1.08
N PRO A 316 -30.38 12.03 1.47
CA PRO A 316 -31.44 12.97 1.15
C PRO A 316 -31.45 13.29 -0.35
N GLN A 317 -32.64 13.40 -0.96
CA GLN A 317 -32.87 13.92 -2.32
C GLN A 317 -32.28 13.11 -3.50
N VAL A 318 -31.46 12.09 -3.23
CA VAL A 318 -30.74 11.31 -4.24
C VAL A 318 -30.97 9.82 -4.09
N THR A 319 -30.70 9.08 -5.16
CA THR A 319 -30.64 7.62 -5.16
C THR A 319 -29.24 7.17 -5.53
N LEU A 320 -28.63 6.36 -4.66
CA LEU A 320 -27.36 5.69 -4.90
C LEU A 320 -27.61 4.18 -4.92
N SER A 321 -27.30 3.54 -6.04
CA SER A 321 -27.22 2.09 -6.13
C SER A 321 -25.86 1.63 -5.58
N PRO A 322 -25.76 0.49 -4.87
CA PRO A 322 -24.46 -0.09 -4.51
C PRO A 322 -23.53 -0.28 -5.73
N ALA A 323 -24.10 -0.66 -6.89
CA ALA A 323 -23.37 -0.80 -8.16
C ALA A 323 -22.83 0.52 -8.74
N ASP A 324 -23.27 1.67 -8.20
CA ASP A 324 -22.88 3.03 -8.58
C ASP A 324 -21.98 3.70 -7.53
N MET A 325 -21.58 2.96 -6.49
CA MET A 325 -20.57 3.37 -5.52
C MET A 325 -19.25 2.65 -5.81
N TYR A 326 -18.16 3.39 -5.85
CA TYR A 326 -16.81 2.92 -6.14
C TYR A 326 -15.94 3.27 -4.94
N ALA A 327 -15.90 2.38 -3.95
CA ALA A 327 -15.22 2.62 -2.69
C ALA A 327 -13.84 1.92 -2.69
N PHE A 328 -12.77 2.70 -2.74
CA PHE A 328 -11.40 2.20 -2.69
C PHE A 328 -10.76 2.57 -1.35
N CYS A 329 -10.38 1.54 -0.60
CA CYS A 329 -9.80 1.67 0.73
C CYS A 329 -8.35 1.17 0.66
N PHE A 330 -7.37 2.07 0.82
CA PHE A 330 -5.95 1.73 0.72
C PHE A 330 -5.34 1.55 2.11
N GLU A 331 -4.76 0.38 2.34
CA GLU A 331 -4.18 -0.05 3.62
C GLU A 331 -5.09 0.21 4.84
N PRO A 332 -6.40 -0.10 4.78
CA PRO A 332 -7.31 0.16 5.88
C PRO A 332 -6.99 -0.72 7.10
N PRO A 333 -6.94 -0.19 8.34
CA PRO A 333 -7.19 -1.00 9.51
C PRO A 333 -8.62 -1.58 9.45
N ALA A 334 -8.83 -2.71 10.13
CA ALA A 334 -10.16 -3.28 10.29
C ALA A 334 -11.04 -2.37 11.18
N GLY A 335 -12.36 -2.43 11.04
CA GLY A 335 -13.26 -1.51 11.73
C GLY A 335 -14.70 -1.97 11.93
N THR A 336 -15.10 -3.08 11.30
CA THR A 336 -16.43 -3.69 11.49
C THR A 336 -16.28 -5.10 12.06
N LEU A 337 -17.39 -5.81 12.24
CA LEU A 337 -17.43 -7.21 12.68
C LEU A 337 -18.20 -8.05 11.65
N ASP A 338 -17.91 -9.34 11.58
CA ASP A 338 -18.64 -10.26 10.69
C ASP A 338 -20.14 -10.31 10.99
N THR A 339 -20.53 -10.04 12.24
CA THR A 339 -21.94 -9.91 12.67
C THR A 339 -22.71 -8.79 11.96
N PHE A 340 -22.02 -7.87 11.29
CA PHE A 340 -22.62 -6.82 10.46
C PHE A 340 -22.72 -7.23 8.97
N ASP A 341 -22.67 -8.53 8.67
CA ASP A 341 -22.71 -9.07 7.30
C ASP A 341 -21.56 -8.56 6.42
N ALA A 342 -20.37 -8.39 7.01
CA ALA A 342 -19.27 -7.67 6.38
C ALA A 342 -18.84 -8.23 5.01
N LYS A 343 -19.01 -9.55 4.82
CA LYS A 343 -18.61 -10.31 3.61
C LYS A 343 -19.76 -10.65 2.66
N LYS A 344 -20.94 -10.06 2.82
CA LYS A 344 -22.06 -10.29 1.88
C LYS A 344 -21.86 -9.52 0.57
N ASP A 345 -22.43 -10.06 -0.52
CA ASP A 345 -22.36 -9.51 -1.89
C ASP A 345 -22.69 -8.02 -2.02
N LYS A 346 -23.54 -7.50 -1.12
CA LYS A 346 -23.87 -6.06 -1.06
C LYS A 346 -22.66 -5.16 -0.83
N HIS A 347 -21.52 -5.71 -0.40
CA HIS A 347 -20.27 -4.99 -0.17
C HIS A 347 -19.18 -5.25 -1.23
N HIS A 348 -19.48 -5.95 -2.35
CA HIS A 348 -18.50 -6.17 -3.43
C HIS A 348 -17.99 -4.90 -4.10
N ASN A 349 -18.66 -3.76 -3.88
CA ASN A 349 -18.26 -2.43 -4.33
C ASN A 349 -17.24 -1.75 -3.41
N VAL A 350 -16.88 -2.40 -2.29
CA VAL A 350 -15.84 -1.96 -1.36
C VAL A 350 -14.58 -2.77 -1.61
N VAL A 351 -13.57 -2.11 -2.16
CA VAL A 351 -12.29 -2.71 -2.53
C VAL A 351 -11.24 -2.30 -1.49
N ASN A 352 -10.78 -3.24 -0.68
CA ASN A 352 -9.69 -3.01 0.25
C ASN A 352 -8.37 -3.46 -0.40
N ILE A 353 -7.44 -2.54 -0.63
CA ILE A 353 -6.10 -2.86 -1.15
C ILE A 353 -5.14 -2.88 0.04
N VAL A 354 -4.61 -4.07 0.36
CA VAL A 354 -3.95 -4.34 1.63
C VAL A 354 -2.51 -4.79 1.40
N ASN A 355 -1.54 -4.07 1.96
CA ASN A 355 -0.19 -4.58 2.10
C ASN A 355 -0.12 -5.52 3.32
N LEU A 356 0.14 -6.81 3.11
CA LEU A 356 0.24 -7.77 4.20
C LEU A 356 1.40 -7.46 5.16
N ASN A 357 2.43 -6.78 4.68
CA ASN A 357 3.60 -6.36 5.46
C ASN A 357 3.38 -5.03 6.20
N ASP A 358 2.22 -4.38 6.04
CA ASP A 358 1.87 -3.18 6.78
C ASP A 358 1.24 -3.55 8.14
N ILE A 359 1.79 -2.98 9.21
CA ILE A 359 1.30 -3.12 10.59
C ILE A 359 0.00 -2.36 10.83
N VAL A 360 -0.25 -1.25 10.12
CA VAL A 360 -1.45 -0.42 10.32
C VAL A 360 -2.72 -1.19 9.98
N THR A 361 -2.66 -2.06 8.96
CA THR A 361 -3.75 -3.00 8.63
C THR A 361 -4.12 -3.97 9.76
N LYS A 362 -3.36 -4.00 10.88
CA LYS A 362 -3.52 -4.91 12.01
C LYS A 362 -3.79 -4.19 13.35
N VAL A 363 -3.91 -2.86 13.36
CA VAL A 363 -4.05 -2.05 14.60
C VAL A 363 -5.37 -2.33 15.34
N ALA A 364 -6.47 -2.54 14.63
CA ALA A 364 -7.66 -3.17 15.18
C ALA A 364 -7.54 -4.68 14.95
N PRO A 365 -7.13 -5.47 15.96
CA PRO A 365 -6.68 -6.83 15.73
C PRO A 365 -7.86 -7.74 15.36
N ASN A 366 -7.65 -8.59 14.36
CA ASN A 366 -8.49 -9.76 14.11
C ASN A 366 -8.01 -10.96 14.96
N ALA A 367 -7.71 -10.70 16.24
CA ALA A 367 -7.32 -11.72 17.20
C ALA A 367 -8.57 -12.23 17.95
N GLU A 368 -8.44 -13.40 18.57
CA GLU A 368 -9.47 -13.96 19.46
C GLU A 368 -9.87 -12.89 20.51
N ASN A 369 -11.19 -12.65 20.66
CA ASN A 369 -11.81 -11.62 21.51
C ASN A 369 -11.84 -10.17 21.00
N PHE A 370 -11.39 -9.91 19.77
CA PHE A 370 -11.53 -8.60 19.10
C PHE A 370 -12.26 -8.71 17.76
N GLU A 371 -11.90 -9.69 16.93
CA GLU A 371 -12.65 -10.12 15.73
C GLU A 371 -12.98 -9.01 14.72
N PHE A 372 -12.16 -7.95 14.68
CA PHE A 372 -12.37 -6.88 13.72
C PHE A 372 -12.05 -7.34 12.30
N VAL A 373 -12.96 -7.03 11.39
CA VAL A 373 -12.86 -7.27 9.94
C VAL A 373 -13.15 -5.98 9.16
N ARG A 374 -13.18 -6.09 7.84
CA ARG A 374 -13.54 -5.02 6.90
C ARG A 374 -14.76 -5.41 6.09
N TYR A 375 -15.60 -4.43 5.72
CA TYR A 375 -16.60 -4.64 4.67
C TYR A 375 -15.91 -4.93 3.33
N GLY A 376 -16.51 -5.80 2.53
CA GLY A 376 -15.97 -6.19 1.22
C GLY A 376 -14.79 -7.15 1.32
N GLU A 377 -14.14 -7.39 0.19
CA GLU A 377 -13.03 -8.34 0.08
C GLU A 377 -11.68 -7.63 0.03
N ASP A 378 -10.68 -8.26 0.63
CA ASP A 378 -9.30 -7.76 0.63
C ASP A 378 -8.59 -8.23 -0.64
N THR A 379 -8.02 -7.29 -1.38
CA THR A 379 -7.03 -7.56 -2.43
C THR A 379 -5.65 -7.24 -1.90
N THR A 380 -4.78 -8.24 -1.83
CA THR A 380 -3.44 -8.07 -1.27
C THR A 380 -2.45 -7.59 -2.32
N LEU A 381 -1.51 -6.73 -1.91
CA LEU A 381 -0.33 -6.44 -2.73
C LEU A 381 0.56 -7.69 -2.80
N PRO A 382 1.28 -7.93 -3.92
CA PRO A 382 2.08 -9.14 -4.09
C PRO A 382 3.14 -9.31 -2.98
N THR A 383 3.22 -10.52 -2.43
CA THR A 383 4.27 -10.97 -1.50
C THR A 383 4.97 -12.20 -2.04
N LYS A 384 6.16 -12.54 -1.52
CA LYS A 384 6.86 -13.78 -1.94
C LYS A 384 6.03 -15.01 -1.62
N GLU A 385 5.32 -14.95 -0.50
CA GLU A 385 4.51 -16.03 0.04
C GLU A 385 3.26 -16.28 -0.81
N ASP A 386 2.64 -15.21 -1.34
CA ASP A 386 1.39 -15.33 -2.09
C ASP A 386 1.59 -15.70 -3.57
N VAL A 387 2.66 -15.21 -4.21
CA VAL A 387 2.89 -15.43 -5.66
C VAL A 387 4.14 -16.25 -5.99
N GLY A 388 4.97 -16.57 -5.00
CA GLY A 388 6.25 -17.27 -5.17
C GLY A 388 7.39 -16.35 -5.63
N ASP A 389 8.63 -16.72 -5.28
CA ASP A 389 9.83 -15.90 -5.47
C ASP A 389 10.02 -15.39 -6.91
N THR A 390 9.81 -16.25 -7.91
CA THR A 390 10.08 -15.89 -9.30
C THR A 390 9.11 -14.81 -9.78
N GLN A 391 7.81 -15.00 -9.53
CA GLN A 391 6.79 -14.03 -9.91
C GLN A 391 6.89 -12.76 -9.07
N TYR A 392 7.17 -12.89 -7.78
CA TYR A 392 7.37 -11.75 -6.88
C TYR A 392 8.52 -10.86 -7.36
N ASN A 393 9.69 -11.44 -7.68
CA ASN A 393 10.84 -10.64 -8.14
C ASN A 393 10.51 -9.86 -9.42
N LEU A 394 9.77 -10.46 -10.38
CA LEU A 394 9.33 -9.77 -11.60
C LEU A 394 8.38 -8.60 -11.30
N LEU A 395 7.39 -8.84 -10.44
CA LEU A 395 6.41 -7.81 -10.07
C LEU A 395 7.06 -6.69 -9.23
N ARG A 396 7.93 -7.04 -8.29
CA ARG A 396 8.72 -6.10 -7.48
C ARG A 396 9.62 -5.24 -8.36
N ASP A 397 10.34 -5.82 -9.32
CA ASP A 397 11.20 -5.04 -10.21
C ASP A 397 10.40 -4.05 -11.08
N ARG A 398 9.14 -4.37 -11.44
CA ARG A 398 8.22 -3.42 -12.09
C ARG A 398 7.78 -2.31 -11.13
N MET A 399 7.38 -2.68 -9.91
CA MET A 399 7.05 -1.72 -8.87
C MET A 399 8.22 -0.77 -8.58
N LEU A 400 9.45 -1.26 -8.46
CA LEU A 400 10.64 -0.42 -8.22
C LEU A 400 10.87 0.60 -9.35
N ARG A 401 10.64 0.22 -10.62
CA ARG A 401 10.70 1.16 -11.75
C ARG A 401 9.63 2.24 -11.70
N GLU A 402 8.45 1.92 -11.18
CA GLU A 402 7.40 2.91 -10.96
C GLU A 402 7.70 3.79 -9.74
N LEU A 403 8.28 3.21 -8.68
CA LEU A 403 8.72 3.95 -7.50
C LEU A 403 9.81 4.99 -7.84
N GLU A 404 10.75 4.67 -8.74
CA GLU A 404 11.75 5.61 -9.25
C GLU A 404 11.14 6.82 -9.98
N GLN A 405 9.88 6.72 -10.45
CA GLN A 405 9.14 7.79 -11.13
C GLN A 405 8.20 8.56 -10.19
N ILE A 406 8.07 8.13 -8.94
CA ILE A 406 7.28 8.78 -7.91
C ILE A 406 8.25 9.53 -7.01
N GLU A 407 7.91 10.78 -6.65
CA GLU A 407 8.70 11.53 -5.70
C GLU A 407 8.50 10.94 -4.29
N SER A 408 9.40 10.01 -3.93
CA SER A 408 9.41 9.33 -2.63
C SER A 408 10.49 9.91 -1.71
N LEU A 409 10.25 9.82 -0.40
CA LEU A 409 11.21 10.17 0.64
C LEU A 409 12.18 9.03 1.00
N ASN A 410 11.86 7.78 0.65
CA ASN A 410 12.61 6.62 1.15
C ASN A 410 12.82 5.55 0.07
N ASP A 411 13.90 4.79 0.27
CA ASP A 411 14.19 3.57 -0.48
C ASP A 411 13.22 2.43 -0.11
N TYR A 412 13.15 1.42 -0.96
CA TYR A 412 12.39 0.20 -0.68
C TYR A 412 13.17 -0.74 0.24
N LEU A 413 12.62 -1.07 1.42
CA LEU A 413 13.32 -1.80 2.48
C LEU A 413 12.65 -3.11 2.91
N LEU A 414 11.42 -3.40 2.45
CA LEU A 414 10.61 -4.52 2.97
C LEU A 414 11.31 -5.88 2.85
N ASP A 415 12.07 -6.09 1.78
CA ASP A 415 12.80 -7.33 1.50
C ASP A 415 13.98 -7.59 2.45
N ASP A 416 14.41 -6.57 3.20
CA ASP A 416 15.57 -6.64 4.11
C ASP A 416 15.21 -7.06 5.54
N PHE A 417 13.93 -7.35 5.80
CA PHE A 417 13.47 -7.78 7.12
C PHE A 417 14.29 -8.97 7.65
N LYS A 418 14.62 -8.92 8.95
CA LYS A 418 15.29 -10.01 9.65
C LYS A 418 14.66 -10.23 11.03
N TRP A 419 14.36 -11.49 11.34
CA TRP A 419 14.11 -11.88 12.73
C TRP A 419 15.35 -11.64 13.59
N LYS A 420 15.15 -11.11 14.79
CA LYS A 420 16.21 -10.86 15.77
C LYS A 420 15.99 -11.68 17.04
N LYS A 421 17.09 -12.00 17.71
CA LYS A 421 17.06 -12.59 19.04
C LYS A 421 18.19 -12.05 19.90
N ILE A 422 17.95 -12.10 21.21
CA ILE A 422 18.98 -11.82 22.20
C ILE A 422 19.87 -13.06 22.35
N SER A 423 21.18 -12.87 22.27
CA SER A 423 22.20 -13.90 22.48
C SER A 423 23.18 -13.49 23.57
N LEU A 424 23.39 -14.37 24.55
CA LEU A 424 24.37 -14.16 25.63
C LEU A 424 25.75 -14.76 25.32
N THR A 425 25.88 -15.46 24.20
CA THR A 425 27.10 -16.19 23.82
C THR A 425 27.85 -15.55 22.65
N ASN A 426 27.17 -14.68 21.89
CA ASN A 426 27.75 -13.99 20.74
C ASN A 426 28.41 -12.66 21.15
N LYS A 427 29.35 -12.19 20.31
CA LYS A 427 30.01 -10.89 20.49
C LYS A 427 29.02 -9.71 20.44
N SER A 428 27.98 -9.83 19.61
CA SER A 428 26.81 -8.94 19.64
C SER A 428 25.70 -9.59 20.45
N LEU A 429 25.07 -8.82 21.34
CA LEU A 429 23.96 -9.30 22.17
C LEU A 429 22.65 -9.41 21.39
N ILE A 430 22.52 -8.71 20.26
CA ILE A 430 21.40 -8.86 19.32
C ILE A 430 21.96 -9.48 18.04
N VAL A 431 21.37 -10.58 17.61
CA VAL A 431 21.77 -11.31 16.39
C VAL A 431 20.56 -11.70 15.57
N ASN A 432 20.78 -12.01 14.29
CA ASN A 432 19.72 -12.56 13.45
C ASN A 432 19.29 -13.94 13.98
N ASP A 433 17.98 -14.20 13.98
CA ASP A 433 17.45 -15.51 14.32
C ASP A 433 17.28 -16.37 13.06
N THR A 434 18.35 -17.09 12.70
CA THR A 434 18.39 -17.96 11.52
C THR A 434 17.50 -19.21 11.61
N SER A 435 16.77 -19.40 12.72
CA SER A 435 15.80 -20.49 12.87
C SER A 435 14.40 -20.13 12.38
N LYS A 436 14.18 -18.87 12.00
CA LYS A 436 12.92 -18.34 11.49
C LYS A 436 13.08 -17.96 10.03
N ASP A 437 12.01 -18.12 9.26
CA ASP A 437 11.94 -17.53 7.93
C ASP A 437 11.71 -16.02 8.06
N ASP A 438 12.46 -15.25 7.28
CA ASP A 438 12.45 -13.78 7.30
C ASP A 438 11.19 -13.20 6.62
N VAL A 439 10.02 -13.62 7.07
CA VAL A 439 8.70 -13.21 6.59
C VAL A 439 8.10 -12.15 7.52
N LEU A 440 8.03 -10.90 7.06
CA LEU A 440 7.57 -9.77 7.87
C LEU A 440 6.09 -9.91 8.29
N ASN A 441 5.20 -10.33 7.39
CA ASN A 441 3.79 -10.56 7.71
C ASN A 441 3.60 -11.56 8.87
N ASP A 442 4.35 -12.65 8.88
CA ASP A 442 4.28 -13.67 9.94
C ASP A 442 4.78 -13.13 11.28
N TYR A 443 5.85 -12.34 11.26
CA TYR A 443 6.31 -11.61 12.43
C TYR A 443 5.22 -10.66 12.97
N LEU A 444 4.62 -9.84 12.11
CA LEU A 444 3.59 -8.86 12.52
C LEU A 444 2.34 -9.55 13.07
N LYS A 445 1.87 -10.63 12.45
CA LYS A 445 0.76 -11.44 12.97
C LYS A 445 1.09 -12.01 14.34
N THR A 446 2.28 -12.57 14.51
CA THR A 446 2.74 -13.11 15.79
C THR A 446 2.78 -12.01 16.85
N PHE A 447 3.39 -10.86 16.55
CA PHE A 447 3.49 -9.73 17.46
C PHE A 447 2.11 -9.22 17.89
N ILE A 448 1.24 -8.91 16.93
CA ILE A 448 -0.08 -8.33 17.19
C ILE A 448 -0.98 -9.30 17.95
N ASN A 449 -1.02 -10.58 17.54
CA ASN A 449 -1.87 -11.57 18.23
C ASN A 449 -1.39 -11.81 19.66
N THR A 450 -0.07 -11.91 19.88
CA THR A 450 0.48 -12.09 21.23
C THR A 450 0.16 -10.88 22.12
N PHE A 451 0.35 -9.66 21.60
CA PHE A 451 0.02 -8.44 22.34
C PHE A 451 -1.48 -8.33 22.64
N ALA A 452 -2.34 -8.61 21.66
CA ALA A 452 -3.79 -8.56 21.83
C ALA A 452 -4.29 -9.59 22.86
N THR A 453 -3.80 -10.83 22.82
CA THR A 453 -4.26 -11.90 23.70
C THR A 453 -3.72 -11.74 25.12
N GLU A 454 -2.44 -11.42 25.28
CA GLU A 454 -1.80 -11.43 26.61
C GLU A 454 -1.91 -10.12 27.36
N GLU A 455 -1.93 -8.99 26.65
CA GLU A 455 -1.89 -7.65 27.26
C GLU A 455 -3.25 -6.94 27.15
N LEU A 456 -3.90 -7.00 25.98
CA LEU A 456 -5.21 -6.37 25.81
C LEU A 456 -6.37 -7.25 26.29
N MET A 457 -6.15 -8.58 26.35
CA MET A 457 -7.06 -9.65 26.76
C MET A 457 -8.36 -9.76 25.93
N ASN A 458 -9.20 -8.74 25.99
CA ASN A 458 -10.43 -8.62 25.21
C ASN A 458 -10.83 -7.15 25.10
N ARG A 459 -11.73 -6.86 24.18
CA ARG A 459 -12.21 -5.51 23.90
C ARG A 459 -12.75 -4.76 25.12
N ALA A 460 -13.53 -5.40 25.99
CA ALA A 460 -14.11 -4.74 27.17
C ALA A 460 -13.06 -4.41 28.24
N TYR A 461 -12.10 -5.31 28.47
CA TYR A 461 -10.99 -5.10 29.38
C TYR A 461 -10.09 -3.97 28.88
N TYR A 462 -9.70 -4.02 27.60
CA TYR A 462 -8.93 -2.98 26.93
C TYR A 462 -9.54 -1.59 27.12
N VAL A 463 -10.84 -1.43 26.83
CA VAL A 463 -11.51 -0.13 26.95
C VAL A 463 -11.50 0.39 28.39
N ARG A 464 -11.73 -0.50 29.35
CA ARG A 464 -11.80 -0.13 30.77
C ARG A 464 -10.44 0.27 31.33
N HIS A 465 -9.36 -0.34 30.87
CA HIS A 465 -8.07 -0.27 31.54
C HIS A 465 -6.97 0.44 30.74
N HIS A 466 -7.05 0.48 29.41
CA HIS A 466 -5.90 0.87 28.58
C HIS A 466 -6.22 1.89 27.47
N GLN A 467 -7.48 1.96 26.99
CA GLN A 467 -7.80 2.76 25.81
C GLN A 467 -7.40 4.23 25.93
N GLU A 468 -7.82 4.94 26.98
CA GLU A 468 -7.57 6.38 27.09
C GLU A 468 -6.08 6.70 27.30
N ASP A 469 -5.36 5.85 28.05
CA ASP A 469 -3.92 5.99 28.25
C ASP A 469 -3.16 5.74 26.93
N LEU A 470 -3.54 4.71 26.17
CA LEU A 470 -2.93 4.43 24.86
C LEU A 470 -3.26 5.53 23.86
N ARG A 471 -4.49 6.05 23.83
CA ARG A 471 -4.83 7.21 22.99
C ARG A 471 -3.94 8.40 23.27
N THR A 472 -3.67 8.69 24.55
CA THR A 472 -2.80 9.78 24.98
C THR A 472 -1.37 9.57 24.50
N ILE A 473 -0.82 8.36 24.67
CA ILE A 473 0.51 8.01 24.17
C ILE A 473 0.57 8.12 22.64
N MET A 474 -0.40 7.55 21.90
CA MET A 474 -0.38 7.60 20.45
C MET A 474 -0.53 9.03 19.92
N ALA A 475 -1.32 9.89 20.57
CA ALA A 475 -1.39 11.31 20.24
C ALA A 475 -0.03 12.01 20.42
N ALA A 476 0.69 11.73 21.50
CA ALA A 476 2.02 12.29 21.74
C ALA A 476 3.08 11.73 20.78
N VAL A 477 3.05 10.42 20.53
CA VAL A 477 4.02 9.69 19.70
C VAL A 477 3.83 9.99 18.20
N LEU A 478 2.60 10.18 17.73
CA LEU A 478 2.32 10.36 16.31
C LEU A 478 1.84 11.76 15.93
N GLY A 479 1.38 12.58 16.89
CA GLY A 479 0.89 13.94 16.63
C GLY A 479 1.96 15.02 16.53
N ASN A 480 3.19 14.78 17.01
CA ASN A 480 4.33 15.70 16.85
C ASN A 480 5.48 14.98 16.15
N THR A 481 5.64 15.21 14.85
CA THR A 481 6.63 14.52 14.00
C THR A 481 7.97 15.27 13.89
N SER A 482 8.05 16.51 14.38
CA SER A 482 9.33 17.25 14.42
C SER A 482 10.25 16.71 15.52
N ASN A 483 11.45 16.27 15.14
CA ASN A 483 12.60 15.90 15.99
C ASN A 483 12.58 14.54 16.72
N LYS A 484 11.90 13.50 16.22
CA LYS A 484 12.00 12.17 16.83
C LYS A 484 13.26 11.43 16.41
N ARG A 485 14.10 11.07 17.39
CA ARG A 485 15.30 10.25 17.18
C ARG A 485 14.89 8.82 16.82
N MET A 486 15.63 8.21 15.90
CA MET A 486 15.53 6.77 15.63
C MET A 486 15.86 5.98 16.90
N VAL A 487 15.01 5.01 17.23
CA VAL A 487 15.21 4.08 18.33
C VAL A 487 15.80 2.78 17.79
N TYR A 488 16.92 2.33 18.32
CA TYR A 488 17.56 1.06 17.98
C TYR A 488 17.25 0.01 19.05
N GLY A 489 17.27 -1.28 18.66
CA GLY A 489 17.04 -2.39 19.58
C GLY A 489 18.09 -2.47 20.68
N THR A 490 19.29 -1.92 20.46
CA THR A 490 20.33 -1.83 21.50
C THR A 490 19.97 -0.91 22.68
N GLU A 491 19.23 0.18 22.48
CA GLU A 491 18.76 0.99 23.61
C GLU A 491 17.67 0.25 24.39
N VAL A 492 16.80 -0.45 23.68
CA VAL A 492 15.75 -1.28 24.28
C VAL A 492 16.35 -2.44 25.09
N LEU A 493 17.39 -3.09 24.57
CA LEU A 493 18.09 -4.15 25.29
C LEU A 493 18.70 -3.65 26.61
N LYS A 494 19.23 -2.41 26.65
CA LYS A 494 19.74 -1.82 27.91
C LYS A 494 18.63 -1.70 28.95
N ILE A 495 17.43 -1.26 28.54
CA ILE A 495 16.27 -1.18 29.44
C ILE A 495 15.88 -2.58 29.95
N LEU A 496 15.87 -3.59 29.07
CA LEU A 496 15.56 -4.97 29.45
C LEU A 496 16.59 -5.57 30.41
N LEU A 497 17.89 -5.29 30.22
CA LEU A 497 18.95 -5.75 31.12
C LEU A 497 18.86 -5.06 32.49
N ASP A 498 18.67 -3.74 32.51
CA ASP A 498 18.47 -2.95 33.75
C ASP A 498 17.31 -3.52 34.61
N LEU A 499 16.25 -4.01 33.95
CA LEU A 499 15.07 -4.60 34.59
C LEU A 499 15.26 -6.07 35.00
N LYS A 500 16.00 -6.86 34.23
CA LYS A 500 16.28 -8.27 34.54
C LYS A 500 17.16 -8.42 35.78
N ASP A 501 18.13 -7.52 35.94
CA ASP A 501 19.03 -7.51 37.11
C ASP A 501 18.32 -7.05 38.39
N ASN A 502 17.14 -6.43 38.25
CA ASN A 502 16.32 -5.90 39.34
C ASN A 502 14.86 -6.34 39.17
N LEU A 503 14.55 -7.62 39.46
CA LEU A 503 13.15 -8.10 39.49
C LEU A 503 12.28 -7.09 40.26
N PRO A 504 11.13 -6.65 39.71
CA PRO A 504 10.39 -5.49 40.19
C PRO A 504 9.74 -5.80 41.54
N LYS A 505 10.51 -5.66 42.62
CA LYS A 505 10.02 -5.55 43.99
C LYS A 505 10.12 -4.11 44.50
N ASP A 506 10.88 -3.26 43.81
CA ASP A 506 11.07 -1.84 44.15
C ASP A 506 10.33 -0.93 43.15
N LEU A 507 9.35 -0.18 43.66
CA LEU A 507 8.54 0.80 42.93
C LEU A 507 9.40 1.90 42.29
N ILE A 508 10.55 2.23 42.88
CA ILE A 508 11.45 3.27 42.40
C ILE A 508 12.11 2.86 41.08
N LEU A 509 12.52 1.59 40.96
CA LEU A 509 13.19 1.07 39.76
C LEU A 509 12.21 0.92 38.59
N LYS A 510 10.96 0.47 38.84
CA LYS A 510 9.90 0.42 37.82
C LYS A 510 9.64 1.82 37.24
N LYS A 511 9.54 2.84 38.09
CA LYS A 511 9.34 4.24 37.66
C LYS A 511 10.51 4.77 36.82
N SER A 512 11.75 4.47 37.20
CA SER A 512 12.93 4.88 36.42
C SER A 512 12.96 4.23 35.03
N ALA A 513 12.63 2.94 34.92
CA ALA A 513 12.58 2.25 33.65
C ALA A 513 11.46 2.77 32.72
N LEU A 514 10.27 3.06 33.28
CA LEU A 514 9.17 3.69 32.54
C LEU A 514 9.58 5.07 32.01
N GLN A 515 10.28 5.85 32.81
CA GLN A 515 10.79 7.16 32.40
C GLN A 515 11.77 7.03 31.23
N LYS A 516 12.76 6.12 31.34
CA LYS A 516 13.72 5.85 30.26
C LYS A 516 13.00 5.37 28.99
N PHE A 517 12.01 4.49 29.14
CA PHE A 517 11.25 3.97 28.01
C PHE A 517 10.39 5.05 27.33
N GLY A 518 9.69 5.88 28.11
CA GLY A 518 8.92 7.01 27.58
C GLY A 518 9.80 7.98 26.78
N GLN A 519 10.98 8.35 27.30
CA GLN A 519 11.96 9.15 26.57
C GLN A 519 12.42 8.47 25.29
N LEU A 520 12.65 7.15 25.36
CA LEU A 520 13.12 6.38 24.22
C LEU A 520 12.11 6.45 23.07
N ILE A 521 10.81 6.29 23.35
CA ILE A 521 9.76 6.37 22.32
C ILE A 521 9.33 7.80 21.97
N GLY A 522 10.10 8.81 22.42
CA GLY A 522 9.91 10.21 22.03
C GLY A 522 8.82 10.94 22.82
N ILE A 523 8.67 10.61 24.09
CA ILE A 523 7.80 11.34 25.03
C ILE A 523 8.67 12.15 25.99
N ASP A 524 8.74 13.47 25.74
CA ASP A 524 9.66 14.38 26.44
C ASP A 524 9.14 14.87 27.79
N ASP A 525 7.83 15.10 27.92
CA ASP A 525 7.19 15.51 29.17
C ASP A 525 6.65 14.29 29.93
N LEU A 526 7.42 13.84 30.91
CA LEU A 526 7.13 12.67 31.74
C LEU A 526 6.46 13.03 33.06
N THR A 527 6.17 14.33 33.28
CA THR A 527 5.63 14.79 34.57
C THR A 527 4.23 14.25 34.85
N GLU A 528 3.53 13.72 33.83
CA GLU A 528 2.21 13.08 33.92
C GLU A 528 2.22 11.56 33.64
N LEU A 529 3.35 10.95 33.27
CA LEU A 529 3.40 9.55 32.81
C LEU A 529 3.65 8.54 33.94
N ASN A 530 2.63 8.40 34.78
CA ASN A 530 2.30 7.15 35.48
C ASN A 530 1.22 6.39 34.68
N SER A 531 1.26 6.42 33.35
CA SER A 531 0.21 5.84 32.51
C SER A 531 0.30 4.32 32.51
N SER A 532 -0.83 3.65 32.75
CA SER A 532 -0.93 2.19 32.65
C SER A 532 -0.52 1.66 31.28
N ALA A 533 -0.60 2.48 30.22
CA ALA A 533 -0.21 2.11 28.87
C ALA A 533 1.31 1.97 28.66
N LEU A 534 2.16 2.80 29.28
CA LEU A 534 3.61 2.56 29.26
C LEU A 534 3.97 1.30 30.06
N GLU A 535 3.26 1.04 31.16
CA GLU A 535 3.43 -0.21 31.92
C GLU A 535 3.06 -1.42 31.08
N LEU A 536 1.92 -1.37 30.39
CA LEU A 536 1.46 -2.40 29.46
C LEU A 536 2.50 -2.73 28.38
N LEU A 537 3.04 -1.70 27.71
CA LEU A 537 4.06 -1.87 26.69
C LEU A 537 5.35 -2.45 27.29
N LEU A 538 5.79 -1.94 28.45
CA LEU A 538 7.00 -2.41 29.10
C LEU A 538 6.87 -3.87 29.58
N GLU A 539 5.71 -4.25 30.12
CA GLU A 539 5.43 -5.61 30.58
C GLU A 539 5.46 -6.60 29.41
N PHE A 540 4.85 -6.25 28.26
CA PHE A 540 4.98 -7.04 27.04
C PHE A 540 6.44 -7.21 26.64
N MET A 541 7.24 -6.13 26.70
CA MET A 541 8.65 -6.18 26.31
C MET A 541 9.48 -7.12 27.18
N ILE A 542 9.18 -7.18 28.49
CA ILE A 542 9.83 -8.08 29.43
C ILE A 542 9.43 -9.54 29.16
N LYS A 543 8.14 -9.80 28.90
CA LYS A 543 7.63 -11.15 28.61
C LYS A 543 8.14 -11.67 27.25
N HIS A 544 8.22 -10.79 26.26
CA HIS A 544 8.53 -11.12 24.87
C HIS A 544 9.75 -10.35 24.33
N PRO A 545 10.95 -10.55 24.89
CA PRO A 545 12.11 -9.73 24.57
C PRO A 545 12.61 -9.92 23.14
N ASN A 546 12.46 -11.12 22.55
CA ASN A 546 12.85 -11.38 21.15
C ASN A 546 11.90 -10.72 20.14
N LEU A 547 10.58 -10.74 20.40
CA LEU A 547 9.61 -9.99 19.59
C LEU A 547 9.93 -8.50 19.67
N THR A 548 10.21 -8.00 20.87
CA THR A 548 10.56 -6.60 21.10
C THR A 548 11.81 -6.17 20.35
N VAL A 549 12.95 -6.85 20.51
CA VAL A 549 14.16 -6.43 19.78
C VAL A 549 13.99 -6.57 18.27
N THR A 550 13.18 -7.53 17.79
CA THR A 550 12.84 -7.63 16.37
C THR A 550 12.05 -6.41 15.89
N LEU A 551 11.07 -5.92 16.65
CA LEU A 551 10.34 -4.69 16.33
C LEU A 551 11.31 -3.52 16.16
N PHE A 552 12.12 -3.26 17.20
CA PHE A 552 12.96 -2.07 17.27
C PHE A 552 14.11 -2.07 16.27
N GLU A 553 14.69 -3.23 15.97
CA GLU A 553 15.73 -3.35 14.93
C GLU A 553 15.17 -3.23 13.50
N ASN A 554 13.85 -3.39 13.30
CA ASN A 554 13.20 -3.32 12.00
C ASN A 554 12.20 -2.15 11.88
N LEU A 555 12.21 -1.15 12.78
CA LEU A 555 11.22 -0.06 12.79
C LEU A 555 11.12 0.69 11.46
N GLN A 556 12.26 0.95 10.79
CA GLN A 556 12.26 1.61 9.49
C GLN A 556 11.60 0.76 8.41
N ILE A 557 11.88 -0.55 8.41
CA ILE A 557 11.31 -1.52 7.46
C ILE A 557 9.78 -1.62 7.66
N ILE A 558 9.35 -1.71 8.93
CA ILE A 558 7.93 -1.77 9.29
C ILE A 558 7.20 -0.47 8.90
N GLY A 559 7.82 0.69 9.15
CA GLY A 559 7.28 1.98 8.72
C GLY A 559 7.27 2.16 7.19
N ASN A 560 8.25 1.60 6.48
CA ASN A 560 8.32 1.64 5.02
C ASN A 560 7.13 0.91 4.38
N ALA A 561 6.64 -0.16 5.00
CA ALA A 561 5.49 -0.91 4.49
C ALA A 561 4.18 -0.11 4.42
N HIS A 562 4.03 0.95 5.23
CA HIS A 562 2.85 1.83 5.21
C HIS A 562 3.04 3.10 4.36
N GLN A 563 4.07 3.16 3.52
CA GLN A 563 4.32 4.34 2.68
C GLN A 563 3.40 4.35 1.45
N PRO A 564 2.69 5.47 1.21
CA PRO A 564 1.72 5.57 0.12
C PRO A 564 2.37 5.42 -1.25
N GLU A 565 3.62 5.85 -1.41
CA GLU A 565 4.36 5.78 -2.67
C GLU A 565 4.64 4.32 -3.07
N ILE A 566 4.88 3.44 -2.09
CA ILE A 566 5.05 2.00 -2.35
C ILE A 566 3.72 1.40 -2.80
N CYS A 567 2.62 1.72 -2.12
CA CYS A 567 1.28 1.28 -2.54
C CYS A 567 0.95 1.79 -3.97
N LEU A 568 1.23 3.07 -4.26
CA LEU A 568 1.03 3.66 -5.58
C LEU A 568 1.90 2.99 -6.65
N ALA A 569 3.17 2.72 -6.36
CA ALA A 569 4.06 2.03 -7.28
C ALA A 569 3.55 0.63 -7.62
N TRP A 570 3.03 -0.10 -6.63
CA TRP A 570 2.41 -1.41 -6.86
C TRP A 570 1.18 -1.33 -7.76
N LEU A 571 0.31 -0.32 -7.58
CA LEU A 571 -0.85 -0.12 -8.43
C LEU A 571 -0.47 0.27 -9.86
N ARG A 572 0.46 1.21 -10.03
CA ARG A 572 0.98 1.62 -11.35
C ARG A 572 1.64 0.47 -12.10
N SER A 573 2.34 -0.41 -11.38
CA SER A 573 2.94 -1.61 -11.98
C SER A 573 1.90 -2.56 -12.58
N GLN A 574 0.63 -2.44 -12.19
CA GLN A 574 -0.50 -3.26 -12.67
C GLN A 574 -1.49 -2.45 -13.53
N ASP A 575 -1.29 -1.14 -13.67
CA ASP A 575 -2.13 -0.26 -14.47
C ASP A 575 -1.55 -0.08 -15.88
N LYS A 576 -2.37 -0.43 -16.88
CA LYS A 576 -2.05 -0.31 -18.30
C LYS A 576 -1.72 1.11 -18.75
N ASN A 577 -2.18 2.14 -18.02
CA ASN A 577 -1.88 3.53 -18.34
C ASN A 577 -0.44 3.93 -17.96
N TYR A 578 0.21 3.18 -17.07
CA TYR A 578 1.59 3.44 -16.63
C TYR A 578 2.56 2.39 -17.18
N THR A 579 2.13 1.12 -17.21
CA THR A 579 3.02 0.02 -17.59
C THR A 579 2.35 -0.94 -18.58
N THR A 580 3.13 -1.44 -19.55
CA THR A 580 2.63 -2.48 -20.48
C THR A 580 2.36 -3.78 -19.71
N PRO A 581 1.14 -4.37 -19.74
CA PRO A 581 0.81 -5.57 -18.97
C PRO A 581 1.81 -6.72 -19.18
N LEU A 582 2.16 -7.44 -18.12
CA LEU A 582 2.87 -8.72 -18.26
C LEU A 582 1.90 -9.76 -18.83
N PRO A 583 2.34 -10.66 -19.72
CA PRO A 583 1.62 -11.91 -19.94
C PRO A 583 1.54 -12.62 -18.60
N LEU A 584 0.33 -12.85 -18.08
CA LEU A 584 0.15 -13.66 -16.89
C LEU A 584 0.76 -15.03 -17.18
N LEU A 585 1.79 -15.42 -16.42
CA LEU A 585 2.05 -16.84 -16.20
C LEU A 585 0.79 -17.36 -15.52
N GLN A 586 -0.10 -17.99 -16.28
CA GLN A 586 -1.17 -18.78 -15.69
C GLN A 586 -0.46 -19.85 -14.87
N ASN A 587 -0.42 -19.66 -13.55
CA ASN A 587 -0.38 -20.78 -12.65
C ASN A 587 -1.65 -21.56 -12.95
N LYS A 588 -1.54 -22.56 -13.83
CA LYS A 588 -2.46 -23.69 -13.78
C LYS A 588 -2.37 -24.16 -12.34
N ARG A 589 -3.39 -23.84 -11.54
CA ARG A 589 -3.68 -24.66 -10.37
C ARG A 589 -3.73 -26.07 -10.92
N ASP A 590 -2.83 -26.90 -10.44
CA ASP A 590 -2.83 -28.31 -10.77
C ASP A 590 -4.11 -28.85 -10.14
N ASP A 591 -5.21 -28.93 -10.90
CA ASP A 591 -6.51 -29.49 -10.51
C ASP A 591 -6.43 -31.02 -10.25
N SER A 592 -5.25 -31.53 -9.89
CA SER A 592 -4.98 -32.93 -9.61
C SER A 592 -5.57 -33.42 -8.28
N ASP A 593 -6.02 -32.51 -7.41
CA ASP A 593 -6.66 -32.86 -6.13
C ASP A 593 -8.19 -33.09 -6.22
N ASN A 594 -8.84 -32.74 -7.34
CA ASN A 594 -10.28 -32.97 -7.54
C ASN A 594 -10.64 -34.35 -8.14
N TYR A 595 -9.66 -35.25 -8.34
CA TYR A 595 -9.87 -36.58 -8.93
C TYR A 595 -9.67 -37.78 -7.98
N ARG A 596 -9.70 -37.56 -6.66
CA ARG A 596 -9.54 -38.64 -5.66
C ARG A 596 -10.75 -38.97 -4.78
N VAL A 597 -11.93 -38.38 -5.01
CA VAL A 597 -13.12 -38.65 -4.18
C VAL A 597 -14.18 -39.56 -4.83
N GLU A 598 -14.09 -39.88 -6.13
CA GLU A 598 -15.12 -40.71 -6.81
C GLU A 598 -14.71 -42.15 -7.19
N LYS A 599 -13.75 -42.76 -6.47
CA LYS A 599 -13.42 -44.19 -6.67
C LYS A 599 -13.34 -44.99 -5.37
N LYS A 600 -14.38 -44.89 -4.53
CA LYS A 600 -14.72 -45.91 -3.53
C LYS A 600 -16.24 -45.92 -3.27
N LEU A 601 -17.00 -46.38 -4.25
CA LEU A 601 -18.35 -46.93 -4.07
C LEU A 601 -18.64 -47.86 -5.25
N LEU A 602 -18.05 -49.06 -5.17
CA LEU A 602 -18.54 -50.33 -5.68
C LEU A 602 -17.88 -51.43 -4.86
#